data_AF-E5WUN6-F1
#
_entry.id   AF-E5WUN6-F1
#
_cell.length_a   1.000
_cell.length_b   1.000
_cell.length_c   1.000
_cell.angle_alpha   90.00
_cell.angle_beta   90.00
_cell.angle_gamma   90.00
#
_symmetry.space_group_name_H-M   'P 1'
#
loop_
_entity.id
_entity.type
_entity.pdbx_description
1 polymer ?
#
loop_
_entity_poly.entity_id
_entity_poly.type
_entity_poly.pdbx_seq_one_letter_code
_entity_poly.pdbx_strand_id
1 'polypeptide(L)'
;MSKCKTVTLRKRKIKNGTQYSLCLDYYPGYRDNVTMRVITREALGIYIFAKPANQQERDFNARMMKKAVILRNQRYEAIFNENNGFFDKTKMKGDFLAYFKGLADRKNIKWQHVYKHFQRFVNGKCTFEEVDVDLCRKFMEYLLDAPQSIHTNQKLHINSAAGYWSTFRAVLHTAYRDRKIKENPNGFLDRIECIPTIREHLSQEELIRLAETPCEEEVLKKAFLFACLTGLRKSDIRQLTWQQIQPYTNGRMFVTTRMQKTKEIVHNPISDEAYGLLGERGEGLIFEDFKDKMLQGPLQRWLTAAGITKKITFHCTRHNKNYIYLNMR
;
A
#
# COMPACT_ATOMS: atom_id res chain seq x y z
N MET A 1 21.86 -11.23 -23.00
CA MET A 1 20.90 -11.74 -24.00
C MET A 1 20.78 -10.72 -25.12
N SER A 2 20.90 -11.15 -26.38
CA SER A 2 20.79 -10.24 -27.53
C SER A 2 19.34 -9.77 -27.69
N LYS A 3 19.13 -8.46 -27.80
CA LYS A 3 17.80 -7.84 -28.02
C LYS A 3 17.28 -8.23 -29.41
N CYS A 4 15.97 -8.52 -29.54
CA CYS A 4 15.35 -8.87 -30.81
C CYS A 4 15.53 -7.72 -31.82
N LYS A 5 16.16 -7.98 -32.97
CA LYS A 5 16.52 -6.94 -33.96
C LYS A 5 15.58 -6.92 -35.15
N THR A 6 14.95 -8.05 -35.47
CA THR A 6 14.17 -8.21 -36.70
C THR A 6 12.82 -8.86 -36.42
N VAL A 7 11.79 -8.36 -37.10
CA VAL A 7 10.43 -8.94 -37.11
C VAL A 7 10.06 -9.21 -38.56
N THR A 8 10.08 -10.47 -38.96
CA THR A 8 9.88 -10.88 -40.36
C THR A 8 8.53 -11.54 -40.54
N LEU A 9 7.74 -11.07 -41.51
CA LEU A 9 6.52 -11.76 -41.92
C LEU A 9 6.86 -13.00 -42.74
N ARG A 10 6.44 -14.17 -42.28
CA ARG A 10 6.65 -15.47 -42.95
C ARG A 10 5.32 -16.10 -43.34
N LYS A 11 5.37 -16.92 -44.38
CA LYS A 11 4.27 -17.76 -44.86
C LYS A 11 4.57 -19.21 -44.51
N ARG A 12 3.61 -19.90 -43.89
CA ARG A 12 3.70 -21.33 -43.59
C ARG A 12 2.59 -22.08 -44.30
N LYS A 13 2.94 -23.11 -45.08
CA LYS A 13 1.94 -23.98 -45.73
C LYS A 13 1.11 -24.69 -44.67
N ILE A 14 -0.20 -24.69 -44.85
CA ILE A 14 -1.18 -25.42 -44.03
C ILE A 14 -2.20 -26.09 -44.95
N LYS A 15 -3.06 -26.95 -44.40
CA LYS A 15 -4.11 -27.68 -45.14
C LYS A 15 -3.57 -28.33 -46.43
N ASN A 16 -2.56 -29.18 -46.27
CA ASN A 16 -1.89 -29.88 -47.37
C ASN A 16 -1.36 -28.96 -48.48
N GLY A 17 -1.01 -27.72 -48.14
CA GLY A 17 -0.42 -26.74 -49.07
C GLY A 17 -1.42 -25.92 -49.87
N THR A 18 -2.73 -26.04 -49.59
CA THR A 18 -3.77 -25.23 -50.23
C THR A 18 -3.83 -23.80 -49.70
N GLN A 19 -3.37 -23.57 -48.46
CA GLN A 19 -3.36 -22.25 -47.82
C GLN A 19 -2.00 -21.96 -47.18
N TYR A 20 -1.69 -20.67 -47.03
CA TYR A 20 -0.62 -20.19 -46.17
C TYR A 20 -1.20 -19.56 -44.90
N SER A 21 -0.70 -19.95 -43.74
CA SER A 21 -0.82 -19.18 -42.50
C SER A 21 0.30 -18.13 -42.46
N LEU A 22 -0.04 -16.90 -42.07
CA LEU A 22 0.94 -15.83 -41.85
C LEU A 22 1.39 -15.83 -40.39
N CYS A 23 2.69 -15.69 -40.17
CA CYS A 23 3.31 -15.61 -38.85
C CYS A 23 4.44 -14.59 -38.84
N LEU A 24 4.79 -14.09 -37.65
CA LEU A 24 5.96 -13.27 -37.41
C LEU A 24 7.07 -14.14 -36.85
N ASP A 25 8.25 -14.05 -37.45
CA ASP A 25 9.48 -14.64 -36.92
C ASP A 25 10.34 -13.53 -36.30
N TYR A 26 10.84 -13.80 -35.08
CA TYR A 26 11.66 -12.89 -34.29
C TYR A 26 13.11 -13.37 -34.24
N TYR A 27 14.06 -12.51 -34.61
CA TYR A 27 15.47 -12.84 -34.50
C TYR A 27 16.34 -11.67 -34.00
N PRO A 28 17.15 -11.90 -32.95
CA PRO A 28 17.04 -12.97 -31.95
C PRO A 28 15.65 -13.01 -31.28
N GLY A 29 15.27 -14.13 -30.64
CA GLY A 29 13.93 -14.28 -30.06
C GLY A 29 13.54 -13.14 -29.10
N TYR A 30 12.28 -12.70 -29.15
CA TYR A 30 11.74 -11.67 -28.27
C TYR A 30 11.36 -12.28 -26.92
N ARG A 31 11.79 -11.68 -25.80
CA ARG A 31 11.37 -12.13 -24.46
C ARG A 31 10.11 -11.39 -24.06
N ASP A 32 9.02 -12.13 -23.89
CA ASP A 32 7.77 -11.58 -23.40
C ASP A 32 7.89 -11.21 -21.91
N ASN A 33 7.62 -9.95 -21.57
CA ASN A 33 7.85 -9.42 -20.22
C ASN A 33 6.85 -9.95 -19.16
N VAL A 34 5.75 -10.58 -19.59
CA VAL A 34 4.71 -11.11 -18.67
C VAL A 34 4.96 -12.58 -18.38
N THR A 35 5.09 -13.39 -19.44
CA THR A 35 5.29 -14.83 -19.35
C THR A 35 6.77 -15.21 -19.17
N MET A 36 7.69 -14.26 -19.37
CA MET A 36 9.15 -14.43 -19.35
C MET A 36 9.70 -15.42 -20.38
N ARG A 37 8.85 -15.90 -21.30
CA ARG A 37 9.19 -16.87 -22.35
C ARG A 37 9.84 -16.15 -23.53
N VAL A 38 10.81 -16.83 -24.16
CA VAL A 38 11.38 -16.38 -25.43
C VAL A 38 10.49 -16.84 -26.56
N ILE A 39 9.86 -15.88 -27.22
CA ILE A 39 9.03 -16.08 -28.40
C ILE A 39 9.91 -15.86 -29.64
N THR A 40 10.10 -16.93 -30.40
CA THR A 40 10.77 -16.87 -31.70
C THR A 40 9.79 -16.77 -32.86
N ARG A 41 8.51 -17.15 -32.63
CA ARG A 41 7.44 -17.10 -33.64
C ARG A 41 6.09 -16.77 -33.03
N GLU A 42 5.30 -15.98 -33.74
CA GLU A 42 3.91 -15.64 -33.40
C GLU A 42 2.99 -15.86 -34.60
N ALA A 43 1.93 -16.64 -34.45
CA ALA A 43 0.92 -16.82 -35.48
C ALA A 43 -0.05 -15.63 -35.51
N LEU A 44 -0.33 -15.06 -36.68
CA LEU A 44 -1.23 -13.89 -36.81
C LEU A 44 -2.72 -14.29 -36.91
N GLY A 45 -3.03 -15.58 -37.05
CA GLY A 45 -4.39 -16.03 -37.37
C GLY A 45 -4.89 -15.58 -38.75
N ILE A 46 -3.99 -15.08 -39.61
CA ILE A 46 -4.31 -14.65 -40.97
C ILE A 46 -3.95 -15.77 -41.95
N TYR A 47 -4.90 -16.12 -42.81
CA TYR A 47 -4.74 -17.15 -43.83
C TYR A 47 -4.94 -16.56 -45.22
N ILE A 48 -4.15 -17.05 -46.19
CA ILE A 48 -4.23 -16.68 -47.60
C ILE A 48 -4.21 -17.93 -48.48
N PHE A 49 -4.79 -17.86 -49.67
CA PHE A 49 -4.76 -18.96 -50.64
C PHE A 49 -3.34 -19.15 -51.18
N ALA A 50 -2.85 -20.40 -51.23
CA ALA A 50 -1.51 -20.68 -51.71
C ALA A 50 -1.37 -20.54 -53.23
N LYS A 51 -2.45 -20.86 -53.95
CA LYS A 51 -2.59 -20.71 -55.40
C LYS A 51 -3.99 -20.12 -55.67
N PRO A 52 -4.15 -18.78 -55.69
CA PRO A 52 -5.46 -18.17 -55.90
C PRO A 52 -5.96 -18.42 -57.33
N ALA A 53 -7.15 -19.00 -57.46
CA ALA A 53 -7.73 -19.47 -58.73
C ALA A 53 -8.35 -18.33 -59.56
N ASN A 54 -8.91 -17.32 -58.89
CA ASN A 54 -9.65 -16.22 -59.53
C ASN A 54 -9.23 -14.84 -58.98
N GLN A 55 -9.76 -13.76 -59.58
CA GLN A 55 -9.44 -12.40 -59.17
C GLN A 55 -9.88 -12.10 -57.73
N GLN A 56 -11.03 -12.62 -57.28
CA GLN A 56 -11.54 -12.40 -55.93
C GLN A 56 -10.59 -12.96 -54.86
N GLU A 57 -10.01 -14.15 -55.09
CA GLU A 57 -9.01 -14.75 -54.19
C GLU A 57 -7.69 -13.99 -54.19
N ARG A 58 -7.27 -13.43 -55.33
CA ARG A 58 -6.09 -12.54 -55.42
C ARG A 58 -6.30 -11.26 -54.62
N ASP A 59 -7.46 -10.64 -54.76
CA ASP A 59 -7.84 -9.44 -54.02
C ASP A 59 -7.94 -9.71 -52.53
N PHE A 60 -8.51 -10.87 -52.14
CA PHE A 60 -8.52 -11.32 -50.75
C PHE A 60 -7.10 -11.45 -50.18
N ASN A 61 -6.21 -12.16 -50.91
CA ASN A 61 -4.81 -12.31 -50.51
C ASN A 61 -4.12 -10.95 -50.33
N ALA A 62 -4.34 -10.00 -51.25
CA ALA A 62 -3.78 -8.65 -51.17
C ALA A 62 -4.26 -7.90 -49.92
N ARG A 63 -5.58 -7.92 -49.63
CA ARG A 63 -6.15 -7.30 -48.42
C ARG A 63 -5.58 -7.91 -47.14
N MET A 64 -5.48 -9.23 -47.07
CA MET A 64 -4.98 -9.93 -45.88
C MET A 64 -3.47 -9.73 -45.69
N MET A 65 -2.69 -9.72 -46.77
CA MET A 65 -1.26 -9.38 -46.71
C MET A 65 -1.06 -7.94 -46.21
N LYS A 66 -1.87 -6.97 -46.67
CA LYS A 66 -1.79 -5.58 -46.18
C LYS A 66 -2.02 -5.50 -44.67
N LYS A 67 -3.03 -6.21 -44.14
CA LYS A 67 -3.28 -6.30 -42.68
C LYS A 67 -2.10 -6.91 -41.94
N ALA A 68 -1.51 -8.00 -42.45
CA ALA A 68 -0.38 -8.66 -41.83
C ALA A 68 0.88 -7.77 -41.79
N VAL A 69 1.12 -6.98 -42.84
CA VAL A 69 2.21 -6.00 -42.93
C VAL A 69 2.06 -4.90 -41.89
N ILE A 70 0.83 -4.42 -41.63
CA ILE A 70 0.52 -3.44 -40.58
C ILE A 70 0.82 -4.03 -39.20
N LEU A 71 0.34 -5.24 -38.90
CA LEU A 71 0.61 -5.92 -37.61
C LEU A 71 2.11 -6.13 -37.37
N ARG A 72 2.84 -6.55 -38.41
CA ARG A 72 4.30 -6.68 -38.37
C ARG A 72 5.00 -5.35 -38.06
N ASN A 73 4.52 -4.23 -38.64
CA ASN A 73 5.08 -2.90 -38.39
C ASN A 73 4.85 -2.49 -36.94
N GLN A 74 3.62 -2.59 -36.44
CA GLN A 74 3.28 -2.27 -35.05
C GLN A 74 4.14 -3.06 -34.06
N ARG A 75 4.35 -4.35 -34.34
CA ARG A 75 5.20 -5.20 -33.50
C ARG A 75 6.68 -4.81 -33.57
N TYR A 76 7.19 -4.49 -34.76
CA TYR A 76 8.56 -4.00 -34.94
C TYR A 76 8.77 -2.68 -34.18
N GLU A 77 7.87 -1.72 -34.31
CA GLU A 77 7.92 -0.44 -33.60
C GLU A 77 7.90 -0.63 -32.07
N ALA A 78 7.03 -1.50 -31.55
CA ALA A 78 6.99 -1.80 -30.12
C ALA A 78 8.33 -2.37 -29.61
N ILE A 79 8.89 -3.36 -30.30
CA ILE A 79 10.18 -3.96 -29.94
C ILE A 79 11.32 -2.96 -30.09
N PHE A 80 11.33 -2.15 -31.15
CA PHE A 80 12.33 -1.11 -31.38
C PHE A 80 12.29 -0.06 -30.28
N ASN A 81 11.10 0.39 -29.89
CA ASN A 81 10.92 1.36 -28.82
C ASN A 81 11.40 0.79 -27.48
N GLU A 82 11.01 -0.44 -27.12
CA GLU A 82 11.48 -1.12 -25.91
C GLU A 82 13.01 -1.27 -25.90
N ASN A 83 13.61 -1.66 -27.03
CA ASN A 83 15.05 -1.86 -27.14
C ASN A 83 15.85 -0.56 -26.97
N ASN A 84 15.34 0.55 -27.50
CA ASN A 84 16.01 1.85 -27.50
C ASN A 84 15.55 2.76 -26.36
N GLY A 85 14.63 2.30 -25.49
CA GLY A 85 14.12 3.09 -24.37
C GLY A 85 13.15 4.20 -24.78
N PHE A 86 12.65 4.21 -26.01
CA PHE A 86 11.56 5.09 -26.40
C PHE A 86 10.25 4.63 -25.73
N PHE A 87 9.48 5.59 -25.23
CA PHE A 87 8.23 5.30 -24.55
C PHE A 87 7.17 4.84 -25.57
N ASP A 88 6.58 3.67 -25.34
CA ASP A 88 5.57 3.10 -26.22
C ASP A 88 4.23 3.83 -26.04
N LYS A 89 3.78 4.54 -27.09
CA LYS A 89 2.49 5.25 -27.10
C LYS A 89 1.29 4.34 -26.80
N THR A 90 1.40 3.03 -27.07
CA THR A 90 0.32 2.08 -26.75
C THR A 90 0.17 1.85 -25.24
N LYS A 91 1.26 1.98 -24.47
CA LYS A 91 1.24 1.86 -23.00
C LYS A 91 0.55 3.06 -22.34
N MET A 92 0.60 4.24 -22.97
CA MET A 92 -0.09 5.46 -22.49
C MET A 92 -1.62 5.32 -22.54
N LYS A 93 -2.14 4.56 -23.49
CA LYS A 93 -3.58 4.26 -23.61
C LYS A 93 -4.08 3.20 -22.62
N GLY A 94 -3.20 2.64 -21.80
CA GLY A 94 -3.58 1.67 -20.78
C GLY A 94 -4.46 2.28 -19.68
N ASP A 95 -5.27 1.45 -19.03
CA ASP A 95 -6.15 1.86 -17.94
C ASP A 95 -5.36 2.06 -16.63
N PHE A 96 -5.22 3.34 -16.23
CA PHE A 96 -4.54 3.71 -14.99
C PHE A 96 -5.36 3.31 -13.75
N LEU A 97 -6.69 3.33 -13.82
CA LEU A 97 -7.54 2.91 -12.71
C LEU A 97 -7.40 1.42 -12.42
N ALA A 98 -7.39 0.57 -13.45
CA ALA A 98 -7.18 -0.86 -13.29
C ALA A 98 -5.81 -1.15 -12.64
N TYR A 99 -4.77 -0.42 -13.10
CA TYR A 99 -3.44 -0.52 -12.52
C TYR A 99 -3.40 -0.06 -11.05
N PHE A 100 -4.00 1.09 -10.74
CA PHE A 100 -4.06 1.61 -9.38
C PHE A 100 -4.85 0.66 -8.46
N LYS A 101 -5.98 0.11 -8.92
CA LYS A 101 -6.74 -0.91 -8.18
C LYS A 101 -5.87 -2.10 -7.81
N GLY A 102 -5.12 -2.66 -8.77
CA GLY A 102 -4.21 -3.78 -8.53
C GLY A 102 -3.06 -3.46 -7.56
N LEU A 103 -2.61 -2.20 -7.47
CA LEU A 103 -1.68 -1.77 -6.43
C LEU A 103 -2.38 -1.68 -5.06
N ALA A 104 -3.58 -1.10 -5.02
CA ALA A 104 -4.32 -0.91 -3.79
C ALA A 104 -4.69 -2.22 -3.10
N ASP A 105 -5.15 -3.22 -3.87
CA ASP A 105 -5.56 -4.53 -3.37
C ASP A 105 -4.41 -5.31 -2.71
N ARG A 106 -3.17 -5.08 -3.16
CA ARG A 106 -1.96 -5.73 -2.62
C ARG A 106 -1.35 -5.01 -1.41
N LYS A 107 -1.86 -3.83 -1.05
CA LYS A 107 -1.26 -2.98 -0.02
C LYS A 107 -2.07 -3.03 1.27
N ASN A 108 -2.97 -2.09 1.47
CA ASN A 108 -3.79 -1.99 2.68
C ASN A 108 -5.02 -1.13 2.42
N ILE A 109 -5.91 -1.10 3.42
CA ILE A 109 -7.19 -0.39 3.38
C ILE A 109 -7.03 1.10 3.02
N LYS A 110 -5.95 1.75 3.47
CA LYS A 110 -5.70 3.16 3.12
C LYS A 110 -5.53 3.32 1.61
N TRP A 111 -4.77 2.46 0.94
CA TRP A 111 -4.63 2.51 -0.52
C TRP A 111 -5.96 2.28 -1.23
N GLN A 112 -6.79 1.37 -0.73
CA GLN A 112 -8.13 1.13 -1.27
C GLN A 112 -9.03 2.36 -1.14
N HIS A 113 -8.96 3.10 -0.03
CA HIS A 113 -9.70 4.34 0.14
C HIS A 113 -9.24 5.41 -0.84
N VAL A 114 -7.93 5.59 -1.03
CA VAL A 114 -7.39 6.56 -2.00
C VAL A 114 -7.80 6.20 -3.42
N TYR A 115 -7.77 4.91 -3.77
CA TYR A 115 -8.30 4.44 -5.05
C TYR A 115 -9.79 4.80 -5.23
N LYS A 116 -10.64 4.55 -4.23
CA LYS A 116 -12.07 4.90 -4.28
C LYS A 116 -12.29 6.40 -4.48
N HIS A 117 -11.52 7.25 -3.78
CA HIS A 117 -11.57 8.69 -3.97
C HIS A 117 -11.16 9.10 -5.38
N PHE A 118 -10.04 8.56 -5.87
CA PHE A 118 -9.57 8.86 -7.22
C PHE A 118 -10.55 8.37 -8.30
N GLN A 119 -11.08 7.15 -8.15
CA GLN A 119 -12.09 6.58 -9.05
C GLN A 119 -13.34 7.46 -9.13
N ARG A 120 -13.81 7.98 -7.99
CA ARG A 120 -14.93 8.93 -7.95
C ARG A 120 -14.59 10.24 -8.63
N PHE A 121 -13.41 10.79 -8.36
CA PHE A 121 -12.92 12.04 -8.95
C PHE A 121 -12.85 11.99 -10.48
N VAL A 122 -12.35 10.89 -11.05
CA VAL A 122 -12.24 10.71 -12.52
C VAL A 122 -13.46 10.05 -13.15
N ASN A 123 -14.58 9.93 -12.43
CA ASN A 123 -15.82 9.31 -12.93
C ASN A 123 -15.62 7.89 -13.51
N GLY A 124 -14.73 7.11 -12.89
CA GLY A 124 -14.54 5.69 -13.21
C GLY A 124 -13.72 5.37 -14.45
N LYS A 125 -13.11 6.36 -15.12
CA LYS A 125 -12.19 6.15 -16.25
C LYS A 125 -10.98 7.09 -16.17
N CYS A 126 -9.78 6.54 -16.34
CA CYS A 126 -8.56 7.33 -16.47
C CYS A 126 -7.47 6.45 -17.11
N THR A 127 -6.83 6.96 -18.15
CA THR A 127 -5.71 6.34 -18.85
C THR A 127 -4.38 6.89 -18.33
N PHE A 128 -3.27 6.22 -18.62
CA PHE A 128 -1.93 6.72 -18.23
C PHE A 128 -1.56 8.04 -18.94
N GLU A 129 -2.12 8.31 -20.12
CA GLU A 129 -1.91 9.56 -20.86
C GLU A 129 -2.51 10.78 -20.14
N GLU A 130 -3.67 10.58 -19.49
CA GLU A 130 -4.37 11.65 -18.75
C GLU A 130 -3.69 11.97 -17.41
N VAL A 131 -2.76 11.13 -16.93
CA VAL A 131 -2.06 11.35 -15.66
C VAL A 131 -0.91 12.35 -15.86
N ASP A 132 -1.27 13.63 -15.90
CA ASP A 132 -0.35 14.75 -15.91
C ASP A 132 -0.35 15.53 -14.58
N VAL A 133 0.42 16.62 -14.53
CA VAL A 133 0.53 17.47 -13.33
C VAL A 133 -0.81 18.15 -13.01
N ASP A 134 -1.60 18.54 -14.01
CA ASP A 134 -2.86 19.26 -13.83
C ASP A 134 -3.94 18.35 -13.23
N LEU A 135 -4.13 17.14 -13.77
CA LEU A 135 -5.03 16.14 -13.20
C LEU A 135 -4.64 15.82 -11.75
N CYS A 136 -3.34 15.68 -11.47
CA CYS A 136 -2.85 15.41 -10.13
C CYS A 136 -3.14 16.56 -9.16
N ARG A 137 -2.98 17.82 -9.58
CA ARG A 137 -3.32 19.01 -8.76
C ARG A 137 -4.82 19.09 -8.48
N LYS A 138 -5.66 18.91 -9.50
CA LYS A 138 -7.12 18.87 -9.32
C LYS A 138 -7.55 17.75 -8.37
N PHE A 139 -6.87 16.60 -8.40
CA PHE A 139 -7.13 15.54 -7.43
C PHE A 139 -6.69 15.92 -6.00
N MET A 140 -5.56 16.64 -5.84
CA MET A 140 -5.13 17.18 -4.55
C MET A 140 -6.18 18.14 -3.98
N GLU A 141 -6.69 19.06 -4.79
CA GLU A 141 -7.77 19.98 -4.42
C GLU A 141 -9.05 19.22 -4.04
N TYR A 142 -9.45 18.24 -4.85
CA TYR A 142 -10.56 17.36 -4.52
C TYR A 142 -10.41 16.71 -3.15
N LEU A 143 -9.22 16.22 -2.77
CA LEU A 143 -9.00 15.58 -1.48
C LEU A 143 -9.20 16.52 -0.28
N LEU A 144 -8.99 17.83 -0.45
CA LEU A 144 -9.21 18.82 0.60
C LEU A 144 -10.71 19.04 0.89
N ASP A 145 -11.56 18.86 -0.12
CA ASP A 145 -13.01 19.03 0.00
C ASP A 145 -13.79 17.71 -0.02
N ALA A 146 -13.11 16.59 -0.21
CA ALA A 146 -13.76 15.29 -0.37
C ALA A 146 -14.53 14.87 0.90
N PRO A 147 -15.69 14.21 0.75
CA PRO A 147 -16.45 13.70 1.87
C PRO A 147 -15.75 12.50 2.51
N GLN A 148 -15.95 12.28 3.80
CA GLN A 148 -15.48 11.06 4.47
C GLN A 148 -16.20 9.83 3.90
N SER A 149 -15.54 8.67 3.97
CA SER A 149 -16.10 7.42 3.43
C SER A 149 -17.28 6.88 4.25
N ILE A 150 -17.35 7.19 5.54
CA ILE A 150 -18.40 6.72 6.47
C ILE A 150 -19.44 7.83 6.68
N HIS A 151 -18.98 9.02 7.10
CA HIS A 151 -19.85 10.18 7.31
C HIS A 151 -19.79 11.09 6.08
N THR A 152 -20.54 10.72 5.04
CA THR A 152 -20.50 11.41 3.73
C THR A 152 -20.90 12.90 3.80
N ASN A 153 -21.55 13.32 4.88
CA ASN A 153 -21.93 14.71 5.14
C ASN A 153 -20.79 15.56 5.72
N GLN A 154 -19.65 14.94 6.07
CA GLN A 154 -18.48 15.62 6.63
C GLN A 154 -17.32 15.56 5.66
N LYS A 155 -16.50 16.62 5.61
CA LYS A 155 -15.25 16.66 4.85
C LYS A 155 -14.16 15.82 5.52
N LEU A 156 -13.19 15.37 4.73
CA LEU A 156 -11.97 14.75 5.23
C LEU A 156 -11.23 15.73 6.14
N HIS A 157 -10.73 15.22 7.27
CA HIS A 157 -9.78 15.98 8.07
C HIS A 157 -8.48 16.20 7.29
N ILE A 158 -7.85 17.38 7.42
CA ILE A 158 -6.65 17.76 6.65
C ILE A 158 -5.51 16.73 6.73
N ASN A 159 -5.24 16.18 7.92
CA ASN A 159 -4.23 15.12 8.08
C ASN A 159 -4.58 13.81 7.35
N SER A 160 -5.88 13.52 7.19
CA SER A 160 -6.34 12.37 6.39
C SER A 160 -6.12 12.65 4.91
N ALA A 161 -6.47 13.86 4.43
CA ALA A 161 -6.20 14.30 3.07
C ALA A 161 -4.69 14.25 2.76
N ALA A 162 -3.83 14.73 3.66
CA ALA A 162 -2.37 14.63 3.53
C ALA A 162 -1.87 13.18 3.46
N GLY A 163 -2.41 12.30 4.31
CA GLY A 163 -2.08 10.87 4.28
C GLY A 163 -2.53 10.17 3.00
N TYR A 164 -3.67 10.57 2.44
CA TYR A 164 -4.20 10.09 1.17
C TYR A 164 -3.38 10.60 -0.01
N TRP A 165 -3.04 11.88 0.00
CA TRP A 165 -2.20 12.52 -1.01
C TRP A 165 -0.80 11.90 -1.07
N SER A 166 -0.14 11.69 0.07
CA SER A 166 1.13 10.97 0.15
C SER A 166 1.04 9.56 -0.45
N THR A 167 -0.09 8.89 -0.28
CA THR A 167 -0.31 7.55 -0.84
C THR A 167 -0.50 7.61 -2.36
N PHE A 168 -1.26 8.58 -2.87
CA PHE A 168 -1.42 8.79 -4.31
C PHE A 168 -0.09 9.12 -4.99
N ARG A 169 0.73 9.99 -4.38
CA ARG A 169 2.09 10.28 -4.86
C ARG A 169 2.97 9.04 -4.96
N ALA A 170 2.83 8.09 -4.03
CA ALA A 170 3.51 6.80 -4.12
C ALA A 170 3.02 5.93 -5.29
N VAL A 171 1.75 6.02 -5.67
CA VAL A 171 1.19 5.36 -6.88
C VAL A 171 1.85 5.94 -8.13
N LEU A 172 1.91 7.28 -8.24
CA LEU A 172 2.56 7.97 -9.36
C LEU A 172 4.04 7.57 -9.49
N HIS A 173 4.75 7.55 -8.36
CA HIS A 173 6.15 7.12 -8.34
C HIS A 173 6.31 5.66 -8.79
N THR A 174 5.41 4.78 -8.37
CA THR A 174 5.42 3.37 -8.79
C THR A 174 5.10 3.23 -10.28
N ALA A 175 4.10 3.96 -10.80
CA ALA A 175 3.76 3.98 -12.22
C ALA A 175 4.95 4.45 -13.09
N TYR A 176 5.68 5.46 -12.63
CA TYR A 176 6.88 5.93 -13.30
C TYR A 176 7.98 4.87 -13.30
N ARG A 177 8.28 4.28 -12.14
CA ARG A 177 9.29 3.22 -12.01
C ARG A 177 8.97 2.01 -12.90
N ASP A 178 7.69 1.67 -13.01
CA ASP A 178 7.19 0.56 -13.83
C ASP A 178 7.06 0.97 -15.32
N ARG A 179 7.54 2.16 -15.70
CA ARG A 179 7.53 2.74 -17.06
C ARG A 179 6.14 2.79 -17.70
N LYS A 180 5.13 3.09 -16.89
CA LYS A 180 3.73 3.25 -17.32
C LYS A 180 3.38 4.70 -17.64
N ILE A 181 4.10 5.65 -17.05
CA ILE A 181 4.07 7.07 -17.41
C ILE A 181 5.47 7.51 -17.83
N LYS A 182 5.54 8.47 -18.76
CA LYS A 182 6.80 8.94 -19.34
C LYS A 182 7.64 9.74 -18.35
N GLU A 183 6.97 10.59 -17.56
CA GLU A 183 7.60 11.52 -16.63
C GLU A 183 6.94 11.37 -15.26
N ASN A 184 7.69 11.63 -14.19
CA ASN A 184 7.16 11.56 -12.83
C ASN A 184 6.58 12.91 -12.42
N PRO A 185 5.24 13.07 -12.32
CA PRO A 185 4.63 14.35 -11.97
C PRO A 185 4.96 14.83 -10.55
N ASN A 186 5.42 13.93 -9.66
CA ASN A 186 5.71 14.26 -8.27
C ASN A 186 6.65 15.45 -8.06
N GLY A 187 7.56 15.74 -9.01
CA GLY A 187 8.47 16.89 -8.88
C GLY A 187 7.76 18.25 -8.91
N PHE A 188 6.55 18.31 -9.45
CA PHE A 188 5.78 19.55 -9.68
C PHE A 188 4.56 19.67 -8.77
N LEU A 189 4.43 18.76 -7.81
CA LEU A 189 3.28 18.61 -6.94
C LEU A 189 3.62 19.05 -5.51
N ASP A 190 2.79 19.94 -4.97
CA ASP A 190 2.92 20.42 -3.60
C ASP A 190 2.54 19.35 -2.57
N ARG A 191 2.98 19.55 -1.34
CA ARG A 191 2.56 18.72 -0.20
C ARG A 191 1.32 19.33 0.43
N ILE A 192 0.48 18.47 0.99
CA ILE A 192 -0.54 18.91 1.94
C ILE A 192 0.11 18.85 3.32
N GLU A 193 0.26 20.01 3.95
CA GLU A 193 0.81 20.10 5.30
C GLU A 193 -0.16 19.54 6.34
N CYS A 194 0.38 18.78 7.29
CA CYS A 194 -0.41 18.27 8.40
C CYS A 194 -0.49 19.32 9.50
N ILE A 195 -1.65 19.44 10.14
CA ILE A 195 -1.78 20.21 11.37
C ILE A 195 -1.34 19.37 12.57
N PRO A 196 -0.60 19.95 13.53
CA PRO A 196 -0.25 19.27 14.77
C PRO A 196 -1.51 18.82 15.51
N THR A 197 -1.57 17.54 15.88
CA THR A 197 -2.60 17.04 16.80
C THR A 197 -2.02 17.05 18.21
N ILE A 198 -2.57 17.88 19.10
CA ILE A 198 -2.25 17.81 20.52
C ILE A 198 -2.76 16.45 21.02
N ARG A 199 -1.85 15.67 21.62
CA ARG A 199 -2.21 14.39 22.24
C ARG A 199 -2.29 14.59 23.73
N GLU A 200 -3.46 14.28 24.27
CA GLU A 200 -3.67 14.30 25.71
C GLU A 200 -2.90 13.16 26.38
N HIS A 201 -2.50 13.42 27.61
CA HIS A 201 -1.82 12.51 28.52
C HIS A 201 -2.41 12.69 29.92
N LEU A 202 -2.24 11.69 30.77
CA LEU A 202 -2.60 11.79 32.18
C LEU A 202 -1.46 12.47 32.94
N SER A 203 -1.81 13.42 33.83
CA SER A 203 -0.89 13.90 34.85
C SER A 203 -0.62 12.80 35.88
N GLN A 204 0.36 13.00 36.76
CA GLN A 204 0.67 12.05 37.81
C GLN A 204 -0.53 11.89 38.77
N GLU A 205 -1.17 12.99 39.15
CA GLU A 205 -2.35 12.99 40.03
C GLU A 205 -3.54 12.30 39.38
N GLU A 206 -3.76 12.51 38.08
CA GLU A 206 -4.80 11.79 37.34
C GLU A 206 -4.51 10.29 37.25
N LEU A 207 -3.24 9.89 37.07
CA LEU A 207 -2.85 8.49 37.00
C LEU A 207 -3.03 7.78 38.36
N ILE A 208 -2.67 8.45 39.45
CA ILE A 208 -2.88 7.94 40.83
C ILE A 208 -4.37 7.77 41.10
N ARG A 209 -5.18 8.82 40.87
CA ARG A 209 -6.65 8.73 41.03
C ARG A 209 -7.27 7.63 40.19
N LEU A 210 -6.82 7.47 38.94
CA LEU A 210 -7.28 6.39 38.07
C LEU A 210 -6.93 5.02 38.65
N ALA A 211 -5.71 4.84 39.17
CA ALA A 211 -5.28 3.60 39.80
C ALA A 211 -6.08 3.25 41.08
N GLU A 212 -6.48 4.25 41.86
CA GLU A 212 -7.31 4.08 43.06
C GLU A 212 -8.79 3.84 42.73
N THR A 213 -9.25 4.32 41.57
CA THR A 213 -10.64 4.14 41.14
C THR A 213 -10.92 2.66 40.80
N PRO A 214 -12.02 2.07 41.30
CA PRO A 214 -12.43 0.71 40.93
C PRO A 214 -12.59 0.54 39.42
N CYS A 215 -12.06 -0.54 38.87
CA CYS A 215 -12.21 -0.88 37.45
C CYS A 215 -13.03 -2.17 37.34
N GLU A 216 -14.00 -2.18 36.42
CA GLU A 216 -14.81 -3.37 36.13
C GLU A 216 -13.98 -4.54 35.54
N GLU A 217 -12.85 -4.24 34.90
CA GLU A 217 -12.01 -5.20 34.18
C GLU A 217 -10.57 -5.10 34.72
N GLU A 218 -10.21 -5.96 35.66
CA GLU A 218 -8.88 -5.92 36.30
C GLU A 218 -7.72 -6.07 35.30
N VAL A 219 -7.90 -6.88 34.26
CA VAL A 219 -6.88 -7.04 33.20
C VAL A 219 -6.67 -5.75 32.41
N LEU A 220 -7.73 -4.96 32.19
CA LEU A 220 -7.63 -3.65 31.56
C LEU A 220 -6.86 -2.69 32.47
N LYS A 221 -7.19 -2.65 33.76
CA LYS A 221 -6.53 -1.79 34.75
C LYS A 221 -5.03 -2.04 34.77
N LYS A 222 -4.62 -3.30 34.96
CA LYS A 222 -3.21 -3.70 34.99
C LYS A 222 -2.50 -3.38 33.68
N ALA A 223 -3.07 -3.76 32.54
CA ALA A 223 -2.46 -3.53 31.23
C ALA A 223 -2.33 -2.03 30.89
N PHE A 224 -3.33 -1.21 31.23
CA PHE A 224 -3.33 0.22 30.94
C PHE A 224 -2.33 0.98 31.82
N LEU A 225 -2.33 0.73 33.14
CA LEU A 225 -1.38 1.35 34.07
C LEU A 225 0.06 0.93 33.75
N PHE A 226 0.27 -0.36 33.45
CA PHE A 226 1.58 -0.85 33.03
C PHE A 226 2.05 -0.14 31.74
N ALA A 227 1.15 0.07 30.78
CA ALA A 227 1.48 0.84 29.57
C ALA A 227 1.78 2.31 29.86
N CYS A 228 1.11 2.96 30.82
CA CYS A 228 1.42 4.33 31.25
C CYS A 228 2.84 4.46 31.82
N LEU A 229 3.26 3.49 32.64
CA LEU A 229 4.57 3.49 33.31
C LEU A 229 5.71 3.07 32.37
N THR A 230 5.44 2.15 31.43
CA THR A 230 6.46 1.59 30.53
C THR A 230 6.50 2.25 29.16
N GLY A 231 5.42 2.91 28.73
CA GLY A 231 5.30 3.52 27.41
C GLY A 231 5.32 2.50 26.27
N LEU A 232 4.97 1.24 26.51
CA LEU A 232 4.91 0.19 25.48
C LEU A 232 3.70 0.40 24.54
N ARG A 233 3.75 -0.17 23.31
CA ARG A 233 2.61 -0.07 22.39
C ARG A 233 1.54 -1.06 22.79
N LYS A 234 0.28 -0.77 22.46
CA LYS A 234 -0.84 -1.71 22.62
C LYS A 234 -0.53 -3.10 22.05
N SER A 235 0.06 -3.16 20.85
CA SER A 235 0.46 -4.42 20.21
C SER A 235 1.49 -5.19 21.01
N ASP A 236 2.43 -4.47 21.64
CA ASP A 236 3.53 -5.05 22.42
C ASP A 236 2.97 -5.56 23.76
N ILE A 237 2.07 -4.81 24.40
CA ILE A 237 1.34 -5.22 25.62
C ILE A 237 0.54 -6.50 25.39
N ARG A 238 -0.20 -6.59 24.27
CA ARG A 238 -1.03 -7.76 23.95
C ARG A 238 -0.20 -9.03 23.70
N GLN A 239 1.06 -8.88 23.29
CA GLN A 239 1.96 -9.99 22.99
C GLN A 239 3.01 -10.19 24.07
N LEU A 240 2.92 -9.46 25.19
CA LEU A 240 3.92 -9.49 26.23
C LEU A 240 3.85 -10.82 26.97
N THR A 241 4.99 -11.51 27.04
CA THR A 241 5.14 -12.79 27.74
C THR A 241 6.08 -12.67 28.92
N TRP A 242 5.95 -13.58 29.89
CA TRP A 242 6.84 -13.63 31.05
C TRP A 242 8.31 -13.88 30.69
N GLN A 243 8.60 -14.52 29.55
CA GLN A 243 9.96 -14.72 29.04
C GLN A 243 10.67 -13.41 28.67
N GLN A 244 9.88 -12.38 28.33
CA GLN A 244 10.38 -11.06 27.97
C GLN A 244 10.69 -10.19 29.18
N ILE A 245 10.31 -10.63 30.39
CA ILE A 245 10.55 -9.93 31.65
C ILE A 245 11.81 -10.50 32.31
N GLN A 246 12.91 -9.76 32.20
CA GLN A 246 14.25 -10.23 32.57
C GLN A 246 14.90 -9.30 33.60
N PRO A 247 15.58 -9.85 34.61
CA PRO A 247 16.42 -9.06 35.51
C PRO A 247 17.70 -8.60 34.78
N TYR A 248 18.17 -7.40 35.11
CA TYR A 248 19.49 -6.91 34.71
C TYR A 248 20.50 -7.10 35.84
N THR A 249 21.78 -6.81 35.56
CA THR A 249 22.90 -7.04 36.49
C THR A 249 22.76 -6.31 37.83
N ASN A 250 21.94 -5.26 37.91
CA ASN A 250 21.67 -4.48 39.12
C ASN A 250 20.35 -4.86 39.82
N GLY A 251 19.73 -5.98 39.44
CA GLY A 251 18.46 -6.44 40.02
C GLY A 251 17.20 -5.74 39.48
N ARG A 252 17.34 -4.69 38.66
CA ARG A 252 16.18 -4.02 38.04
C ARG A 252 15.62 -4.88 36.91
N MET A 253 14.29 -4.89 36.79
CA MET A 253 13.61 -5.65 35.75
C MET A 253 13.52 -4.85 34.44
N PHE A 254 13.54 -5.55 33.32
CA PHE A 254 13.42 -4.99 31.97
C PHE A 254 12.42 -5.79 31.14
N VAL A 255 11.74 -5.09 30.25
CA VAL A 255 10.97 -5.68 29.16
C VAL A 255 11.86 -5.71 27.92
N THR A 256 12.21 -6.91 27.47
CA THR A 256 12.91 -7.15 26.21
C THR A 256 11.88 -7.38 25.11
N THR A 257 11.71 -6.40 24.22
CA THR A 257 10.77 -6.50 23.09
C THR A 257 11.51 -6.49 21.76
N ARG A 258 11.10 -7.38 20.86
CA ARG A 258 11.52 -7.30 19.46
C ARG A 258 10.49 -6.50 18.69
N MET A 259 10.86 -5.30 18.23
CA MET A 259 9.95 -4.43 17.50
C MET A 259 9.48 -5.11 16.20
N GLN A 260 8.17 -5.23 16.01
CA GLN A 260 7.61 -5.96 14.86
C GLN A 260 8.07 -5.39 13.50
N LYS A 261 8.21 -4.06 13.38
CA LYS A 261 8.56 -3.38 12.13
C LYS A 261 10.06 -3.39 11.82
N THR A 262 10.90 -3.07 12.80
CA THR A 262 12.35 -2.90 12.59
C THR A 262 13.15 -4.14 12.94
N LYS A 263 12.52 -5.13 13.60
CA LYS A 263 13.16 -6.34 14.16
C LYS A 263 14.24 -6.08 15.21
N GLU A 264 14.42 -4.82 15.60
CA GLU A 264 15.33 -4.37 16.64
C GLU A 264 14.90 -4.88 18.02
N ILE A 265 15.88 -5.24 18.85
CA ILE A 265 15.66 -5.65 20.23
C ILE A 265 15.82 -4.41 21.10
N VAL A 266 14.76 -4.08 21.84
CA VAL A 266 14.73 -2.93 22.74
C VAL A 266 14.56 -3.45 24.17
N HIS A 267 15.48 -3.04 25.04
CA HIS A 267 15.41 -3.28 26.48
C HIS A 267 14.83 -2.04 27.15
N ASN A 268 13.64 -2.16 27.71
CA ASN A 268 12.96 -1.07 28.39
C ASN A 268 12.95 -1.33 29.90
N PRO A 269 13.63 -0.50 30.73
CA PRO A 269 13.58 -0.67 32.17
C PRO A 269 12.14 -0.49 32.66
N ILE A 270 11.74 -1.34 33.60
CA ILE A 270 10.46 -1.24 34.31
C ILE A 270 10.73 -0.92 35.78
N SER A 271 9.90 -0.04 36.35
CA SER A 271 9.96 0.28 37.78
C SER A 271 9.35 -0.85 38.61
N ASP A 272 9.58 -0.82 39.92
CA ASP A 272 9.05 -1.83 40.83
C ASP A 272 7.52 -1.76 40.89
N GLU A 273 6.93 -0.56 40.79
CA GLU A 273 5.47 -0.37 40.69
C GLU A 273 4.93 -0.97 39.39
N ALA A 274 5.63 -0.78 38.27
CA ALA A 274 5.25 -1.38 36.99
C ALA A 274 5.37 -2.91 37.04
N TYR A 275 6.41 -3.44 37.67
CA TYR A 275 6.56 -4.88 37.86
C TYR A 275 5.46 -5.47 38.76
N GLY A 276 5.08 -4.78 39.83
CA GLY A 276 3.98 -5.19 40.71
C GLY A 276 2.64 -5.32 40.00
N LEU A 277 2.38 -4.51 38.97
CA LEU A 277 1.16 -4.61 38.15
C LEU A 277 1.08 -5.90 37.32
N LEU A 278 2.20 -6.59 37.09
CA LEU A 278 2.23 -7.84 36.34
C LEU A 278 1.65 -9.02 37.14
N GLY A 279 1.61 -8.90 38.48
CA GLY A 279 1.14 -9.96 39.38
C GLY A 279 2.12 -11.12 39.52
N GLU A 280 1.59 -12.31 39.81
CA GLU A 280 2.39 -13.51 40.01
C GLU A 280 2.98 -14.03 38.70
N ARG A 281 4.25 -14.44 38.76
CA ARG A 281 4.98 -14.93 37.60
C ARG A 281 4.40 -16.26 37.13
N GLY A 282 4.08 -16.33 35.84
CA GLY A 282 3.55 -17.53 35.20
C GLY A 282 4.25 -17.85 33.88
N GLU A 283 3.57 -18.64 33.05
CA GLU A 283 3.98 -18.98 31.69
C GLU A 283 3.07 -18.30 30.65
N GLY A 284 3.57 -18.10 29.43
CA GLY A 284 2.76 -17.53 28.35
C GLY A 284 2.57 -16.01 28.42
N LEU A 285 1.38 -15.53 28.01
CA LEU A 285 1.02 -14.11 27.92
C LEU A 285 0.72 -13.54 29.30
N ILE A 286 1.20 -12.32 29.58
CA ILE A 286 0.94 -11.66 30.86
C ILE A 286 -0.50 -11.10 30.93
N PHE A 287 -1.00 -10.58 29.80
CA PHE A 287 -2.33 -9.97 29.71
C PHE A 287 -3.24 -10.79 28.77
N GLU A 288 -3.41 -12.08 29.04
CA GLU A 288 -4.10 -13.03 28.16
C GLU A 288 -5.55 -12.61 27.83
N ASP A 289 -6.29 -12.11 28.82
CA ASP A 289 -7.69 -11.69 28.64
C ASP A 289 -7.88 -10.26 28.10
N PHE A 290 -6.80 -9.54 27.84
CA PHE A 290 -6.88 -8.15 27.39
C PHE A 290 -7.41 -8.06 25.95
N LYS A 291 -8.61 -7.48 25.79
CA LYS A 291 -9.35 -7.43 24.52
C LYS A 291 -9.60 -5.99 24.08
N ASP A 292 -9.55 -5.74 22.77
CA ASP A 292 -9.75 -4.39 22.20
C ASP A 292 -11.12 -3.77 22.54
N LYS A 293 -12.16 -4.60 22.74
CA LYS A 293 -13.49 -4.14 23.17
C LYS A 293 -13.45 -3.41 24.53
N MET A 294 -12.48 -3.76 25.39
CA MET A 294 -12.29 -3.13 26.69
C MET A 294 -11.85 -1.65 26.57
N LEU A 295 -11.24 -1.27 25.45
CA LEU A 295 -10.75 0.09 25.22
C LEU A 295 -11.83 1.08 24.78
N GLN A 296 -12.98 0.59 24.31
CA GLN A 296 -14.08 1.44 23.85
C GLN A 296 -15.08 1.73 24.95
N GLY A 297 -15.62 0.70 25.62
CA GLY A 297 -16.61 0.87 26.69
C GLY A 297 -15.98 0.95 28.07
N PRO A 298 -15.39 -0.16 28.56
CA PRO A 298 -14.84 -0.25 29.92
C PRO A 298 -13.84 0.85 30.28
N LEU A 299 -12.86 1.14 29.42
CA LEU A 299 -11.87 2.20 29.65
C LEU A 299 -12.52 3.58 29.79
N GLN A 300 -13.52 3.91 28.96
CA GLN A 300 -14.16 5.23 29.01
C GLN A 300 -15.01 5.40 30.27
N ARG A 301 -15.69 4.34 30.72
CA ARG A 301 -16.40 4.33 32.00
C ARG A 301 -15.44 4.50 33.18
N TRP A 302 -14.31 3.78 33.17
CA TRP A 302 -13.31 3.86 34.23
C TRP A 302 -12.67 5.26 34.31
N LEU A 303 -12.32 5.87 33.17
CA LEU A 303 -11.83 7.25 33.11
C LEU A 303 -12.87 8.25 33.65
N THR A 304 -14.13 8.06 33.29
CA THR A 304 -15.23 8.94 33.76
C THR A 304 -15.44 8.80 35.26
N ALA A 305 -15.39 7.56 35.80
CA ALA A 305 -15.49 7.29 37.23
C ALA A 305 -14.34 7.93 38.03
N ALA A 306 -13.15 8.03 37.44
CA ALA A 306 -12.00 8.73 38.01
C ALA A 306 -12.07 10.27 37.86
N GLY A 307 -13.13 10.81 37.25
CA GLY A 307 -13.30 12.23 37.00
C GLY A 307 -12.37 12.80 35.92
N ILE A 308 -11.88 11.96 34.99
CA ILE A 308 -11.00 12.37 33.89
C ILE A 308 -11.86 12.75 32.69
N THR A 309 -11.85 14.04 32.34
CA THR A 309 -12.61 14.62 31.21
C THR A 309 -11.85 14.60 29.89
N LYS A 310 -10.53 14.34 29.92
CA LYS A 310 -9.67 14.20 28.76
C LYS A 310 -10.08 12.99 27.91
N LYS A 311 -10.02 13.13 26.60
CA LYS A 311 -10.17 12.05 25.61
C LYS A 311 -8.93 11.15 25.58
N ILE A 312 -8.79 10.33 26.60
CA ILE A 312 -7.70 9.38 26.74
C ILE A 312 -8.00 8.11 25.95
N THR A 313 -7.02 7.69 25.15
CA THR A 313 -7.01 6.41 24.45
C THR A 313 -5.79 5.60 24.89
N PHE A 314 -5.75 4.30 24.58
CA PHE A 314 -4.56 3.49 24.91
C PHE A 314 -3.26 4.06 24.31
N HIS A 315 -3.33 4.77 23.18
CA HIS A 315 -2.14 5.37 22.58
C HIS A 315 -1.57 6.55 23.40
N CYS A 316 -2.39 7.17 24.25
CA CYS A 316 -1.96 8.25 25.15
C CYS A 316 -0.95 7.77 26.19
N THR A 317 -1.02 6.50 26.61
CA THR A 317 -0.11 5.88 27.60
C THR A 317 1.37 6.04 27.24
N ARG A 318 1.70 6.07 25.93
CA ARG A 318 3.07 6.27 25.43
C ARG A 318 3.63 7.66 25.72
N HIS A 319 2.77 8.66 25.86
CA HIS A 319 3.18 10.03 26.18
C HIS A 319 3.28 10.25 27.69
N ASN A 320 2.53 9.49 28.48
CA ASN A 320 2.60 9.54 29.94
C ASN A 320 4.00 9.23 30.46
N LYS A 321 4.67 8.17 29.97
CA LYS A 321 6.04 7.86 30.38
C LYS A 321 6.96 9.06 30.18
N ASN A 322 7.01 9.63 28.98
CA ASN A 322 7.88 10.77 28.71
C ASN A 322 7.57 11.98 29.61
N TYR A 323 6.28 12.24 29.87
CA TYR A 323 5.87 13.33 30.76
C TYR A 323 6.29 13.09 32.22
N ILE A 324 6.09 11.88 32.75
CA ILE A 324 6.47 11.52 34.13
C ILE A 324 7.99 11.64 34.30
N TYR A 325 8.79 11.13 33.37
CA TYR A 325 10.26 11.22 33.45
C TYR A 325 10.80 12.65 33.30
N LEU A 326 10.13 13.53 32.55
CA LEU A 326 10.54 14.92 32.38
C LEU A 326 10.25 15.79 33.61
N ASN A 327 9.21 15.48 34.37
CA ASN A 327 8.81 16.25 35.57
C ASN A 327 9.35 15.69 36.90
N MET A 328 10.10 14.57 36.87
CA MET A 328 10.83 14.03 38.02
C MET A 328 12.32 14.44 38.05
N ARG A 329 12.71 15.42 37.22
CA ARG A 329 14.01 16.11 37.27
C ARG A 329 13.78 17.52 37.80
#